data_AF-A0A935VRL0-F1
#
_entry.id   AF-A0A935VRL0-F1
#
_cell.length_a   1.000
_cell.length_b   1.000
_cell.length_c   1.000
_cell.angle_alpha   90.00
_cell.angle_beta   90.00
_cell.angle_gamma   90.00
#
_symmetry.space_group_name_H-M   'P 1'
#
loop_
_entity.id
_entity.type
_entity.pdbx_description
1 polymer ?
#
loop_
_entity_poly.entity_id
_entity_poly.type
_entity_poly.pdbx_seq_one_letter_code
_entity_poly.pdbx_strand_id
1 'polypeptide(L)'
;MRKIFIQNNLDENKIMEAKYFHIGALQNTTPVFIEHYPILQKELDFLDKFHIQKISVYSSLDEPMFEHFGSGKIKPMIKFLGMKEDEPIVHAMVSKSIAGAQQKIADKIIIDQHANSQKEWLLKNLK
;
A
#
# COMPACT_ATOMS: atom_id res chain seq x y z
N MET A 1 -6.00 -8.86 5.41
CA MET A 1 -5.58 -9.31 4.07
C MET A 1 -4.85 -10.66 4.05
N ARG A 2 -3.85 -10.94 4.92
CA ARG A 2 -3.13 -12.24 4.96
C ARG A 2 -4.03 -13.48 4.90
N LYS A 3 -5.13 -13.50 5.68
CA LYS A 3 -6.11 -14.60 5.67
C LYS A 3 -6.76 -14.83 4.30
N ILE A 4 -7.02 -13.77 3.53
CA ILE A 4 -7.65 -13.86 2.21
C ILE A 4 -6.70 -14.54 1.22
N PHE A 5 -5.41 -14.20 1.25
CA PHE A 5 -4.44 -14.82 0.36
C PHE A 5 -4.24 -16.31 0.66
N ILE A 6 -4.22 -16.70 1.94
CA ILE A 6 -4.17 -18.11 2.34
C ILE A 6 -5.42 -18.87 1.84
N GLN A 7 -6.61 -18.26 1.93
CA GLN A 7 -7.85 -18.83 1.39
C GLN A 7 -7.86 -18.97 -0.13
N ASN A 8 -7.00 -18.23 -0.85
CA ASN A 8 -6.85 -18.27 -2.29
C ASN A 8 -5.59 -19.04 -2.73
N ASN A 9 -5.10 -19.98 -1.90
CA ASN A 9 -3.99 -20.87 -2.19
C ASN A 9 -2.65 -20.18 -2.49
N LEU A 10 -2.44 -18.96 -1.99
CA LEU A 10 -1.09 -18.37 -1.98
C LEU A 10 -0.24 -19.02 -0.90
N ASP A 11 0.99 -19.33 -1.27
CA ASP A 11 2.01 -19.88 -0.35
C ASP A 11 2.28 -18.87 0.77
N GLU A 12 1.93 -19.25 2.00
CA GLU A 12 2.08 -18.40 3.19
C GLU A 12 3.54 -17.98 3.42
N ASN A 13 4.51 -18.81 3.01
CA ASN A 13 5.92 -18.50 3.16
C ASN A 13 6.38 -17.35 2.25
N LYS A 14 5.58 -17.01 1.24
CA LYS A 14 5.83 -15.88 0.33
C LYS A 14 5.15 -14.59 0.79
N ILE A 15 4.39 -14.63 1.89
CA ILE A 15 3.69 -13.48 2.45
C ILE A 15 4.35 -13.10 3.77
N MET A 16 4.93 -11.90 3.81
CA MET A 16 5.59 -11.39 5.01
C MET A 16 5.32 -9.90 5.22
N GLU A 17 5.41 -9.46 6.46
CA GLU A 17 5.41 -8.04 6.78
C GLU A 17 6.76 -7.43 6.36
N ALA A 18 6.74 -6.20 5.84
CA ALA A 18 7.95 -5.51 5.38
C ALA A 18 9.06 -5.43 6.44
N LYS A 19 8.71 -5.34 7.73
CA LYS A 19 9.69 -5.31 8.83
C LYS A 19 10.48 -6.63 9.01
N TYR A 20 9.95 -7.74 8.52
CA TYR A 20 10.60 -9.06 8.54
C TYR A 20 11.25 -9.42 7.19
N PHE A 21 11.20 -8.50 6.22
CA PHE A 21 11.81 -8.69 4.92
C PHE A 21 13.34 -8.76 5.03
N HIS A 22 13.92 -9.69 4.29
CA HIS A 22 15.35 -9.89 4.16
C HIS A 22 15.71 -10.10 2.70
N ILE A 23 16.85 -9.57 2.26
CA ILE A 23 17.25 -9.59 0.84
C ILE A 23 17.38 -11.02 0.27
N GLY A 24 17.66 -12.01 1.13
CA GLY A 24 17.71 -13.42 0.73
C GLY A 24 16.39 -13.97 0.18
N ALA A 25 15.25 -13.34 0.52
CA ALA A 25 13.94 -13.70 -0.01
C ALA A 25 13.80 -13.41 -1.52
N LEU A 26 14.68 -12.59 -2.11
CA LEU A 26 14.64 -12.18 -3.52
C LEU A 26 15.24 -13.20 -4.49
N GLN A 27 15.78 -14.32 -4.02
CA GLN A 27 16.34 -15.34 -4.91
C GLN A 27 15.24 -15.87 -5.85
N ASN A 28 15.33 -15.50 -7.13
CA ASN A 28 14.37 -15.84 -8.19
C ASN A 28 12.94 -15.35 -7.94
N THR A 29 12.75 -14.30 -7.15
CA THR A 29 11.43 -13.69 -6.92
C THR A 29 11.47 -12.19 -7.14
N THR A 30 10.35 -11.61 -7.56
CA THR A 30 10.15 -10.16 -7.61
C THR A 30 9.24 -9.77 -6.46
N PRO A 31 9.69 -8.91 -5.53
CA PRO A 31 8.87 -8.50 -4.40
C PRO A 31 7.79 -7.54 -4.91
N VAL A 32 6.62 -7.60 -4.27
CA VAL A 32 5.51 -6.68 -4.53
C VAL A 32 4.89 -6.30 -3.20
N PHE A 33 4.36 -5.09 -3.09
CA PHE A 33 3.49 -4.73 -1.97
C PHE A 33 2.05 -5.11 -2.30
N ILE A 34 1.33 -5.56 -1.29
CA ILE A 34 -0.09 -5.96 -1.36
C ILE A 34 -1.05 -4.91 -0.79
N GLU A 35 -0.50 -3.84 -0.22
CA GLU A 35 -1.18 -2.67 0.29
C GLU A 35 -0.13 -1.55 0.39
N HIS A 36 -0.59 -0.29 0.36
CA HIS A 36 0.29 0.84 0.66
C HIS A 36 0.48 1.01 2.17
N TYR A 37 1.68 1.40 2.58
CA TYR A 37 1.88 1.94 3.92
C TYR A 37 1.32 3.38 4.00
N PRO A 38 0.68 3.81 5.11
CA PRO A 38 0.06 5.14 5.18
C PRO A 38 1.00 6.33 5.01
N ILE A 39 2.30 6.15 5.26
CA ILE A 39 3.35 7.17 5.09
C ILE A 39 4.27 6.77 3.94
N LEU A 40 4.30 7.59 2.88
CA LEU A 40 5.12 7.34 1.67
C LEU A 40 6.61 7.19 2.00
N GLN A 41 7.15 8.05 2.88
CA GLN A 41 8.58 8.02 3.21
C GLN A 41 9.03 6.65 3.75
N LYS A 42 8.18 5.93 4.48
CA LYS A 42 8.51 4.59 4.99
C LYS A 42 8.66 3.56 3.88
N GLU A 43 7.88 3.68 2.80
CA GLU A 43 8.04 2.85 1.61
C GLU A 43 9.34 3.19 0.88
N LEU A 44 9.67 4.48 0.75
CA LEU A 44 10.92 4.92 0.13
C LEU A 44 12.16 4.48 0.93
N ASP A 45 12.13 4.63 2.25
CA ASP A 45 13.20 4.19 3.15
C ASP A 45 13.41 2.66 3.06
N PHE A 46 12.32 1.89 2.90
CA PHE A 46 12.40 0.46 2.67
C PHE A 46 13.10 0.14 1.34
N LEU A 47 12.72 0.82 0.26
CA LEU A 47 13.33 0.61 -1.05
C LEU A 47 14.83 0.96 -1.04
N ASP A 48 15.20 2.07 -0.43
CA ASP A 48 16.59 2.50 -0.29
C ASP A 48 17.41 1.50 0.53
N LYS A 49 16.90 1.09 1.71
CA LYS A 49 17.55 0.11 2.59
C LYS A 49 17.90 -1.20 1.88
N PHE A 50 17.05 -1.66 0.96
CA PHE A 50 17.25 -2.91 0.23
C PHE A 50 17.74 -2.71 -1.20
N HIS A 51 18.12 -1.49 -1.59
CA HIS A 51 18.59 -1.12 -2.94
C HIS A 51 17.62 -1.55 -4.06
N ILE A 52 16.32 -1.47 -3.79
CA ILE A 52 15.26 -1.81 -4.74
C ILE A 52 14.90 -0.54 -5.52
N GLN A 53 15.18 -0.51 -6.82
CA GLN A 53 14.92 0.67 -7.64
C GLN A 53 13.43 1.00 -7.81
N LYS A 54 12.60 -0.04 -7.89
CA LYS A 54 11.15 0.08 -8.07
C LYS A 54 10.45 -1.15 -7.52
N ILE A 55 9.29 -0.96 -6.91
CA ILE A 55 8.38 -2.02 -6.51
C ILE A 55 7.00 -1.78 -7.07
N SER A 56 6.31 -2.85 -7.46
CA SER A 56 4.90 -2.78 -7.80
C SER A 56 4.06 -2.89 -6.53
N VAL A 57 3.03 -2.06 -6.43
CA VAL A 57 2.06 -2.11 -5.34
C VAL A 57 0.72 -2.53 -5.92
N TYR A 58 0.23 -3.69 -5.51
CA TYR A 58 -1.09 -4.21 -5.85
C TYR A 58 -2.01 -3.83 -4.71
N SER A 59 -2.81 -2.79 -4.93
CA SER A 59 -3.63 -2.19 -3.89
C SER A 59 -5.07 -2.05 -4.35
N SER A 60 -6.01 -2.14 -3.42
CA SER A 60 -7.44 -1.98 -3.67
C SER A 60 -7.95 -0.65 -3.13
N LEU A 61 -8.91 -0.02 -3.82
CA LEU A 61 -9.56 1.23 -3.36
C LEU A 61 -10.41 1.07 -2.11
N ASP A 62 -10.66 -0.16 -1.68
CA ASP A 62 -11.40 -0.48 -0.46
C ASP A 62 -10.46 -0.72 0.73
N GLU A 63 -9.17 -0.42 0.58
CA GLU A 63 -8.25 -0.37 1.69
C GLU A 63 -8.57 0.81 2.64
N PRO A 64 -8.36 0.63 3.97
CA PRO A 64 -8.64 1.65 4.98
C PRO A 64 -8.08 3.06 4.67
N MET A 65 -6.88 3.13 4.09
CA MET A 65 -6.22 4.39 3.73
C MET A 65 -7.04 5.17 2.69
N PHE A 66 -7.60 4.49 1.70
CA PHE A 66 -8.40 5.14 0.66
C PHE A 66 -9.80 5.50 1.14
N GLU A 67 -10.40 4.73 2.03
CA GLU A 67 -11.65 5.12 2.68
C GLU A 67 -11.52 6.50 3.35
N HIS A 68 -10.39 6.73 4.04
CA HIS A 68 -10.14 7.97 4.79
C HIS A 68 -9.60 9.13 3.93
N PHE A 69 -8.78 8.84 2.89
CA PHE A 69 -8.03 9.89 2.17
C PHE A 69 -8.13 9.86 0.64
N GLY A 70 -8.52 8.73 0.05
CA GLY A 70 -8.51 8.51 -1.41
C GLY A 70 -9.88 8.49 -2.08
N SER A 71 -10.96 8.27 -1.33
CA SER A 71 -12.29 8.00 -1.86
C SER A 71 -12.91 9.20 -2.58
N GLY A 72 -12.61 10.43 -2.13
CA GLY A 72 -13.22 11.64 -2.70
C GLY A 72 -12.77 12.01 -4.12
N LYS A 73 -11.61 11.53 -4.60
CA LYS A 73 -11.08 11.87 -5.94
C LYS A 73 -10.74 10.67 -6.80
N ILE A 74 -10.26 9.56 -6.23
CA ILE A 74 -9.79 8.42 -7.00
C ILE A 74 -10.98 7.64 -7.57
N LYS A 75 -12.00 7.33 -6.75
CA LYS A 75 -13.20 6.61 -7.21
C LYS A 75 -13.95 7.36 -8.34
N PRO A 76 -14.23 8.69 -8.22
CA PRO A 76 -14.82 9.44 -9.34
C PRO A 76 -13.94 9.50 -10.59
N MET A 77 -12.61 9.63 -10.44
CA MET A 77 -11.68 9.67 -11.56
C MET A 77 -11.68 8.36 -12.35
N ILE A 78 -11.68 7.22 -11.66
CA ILE A 78 -11.72 5.90 -12.29
C ILE A 78 -13.01 5.70 -13.06
N LYS A 79 -14.14 6.07 -12.46
CA LYS A 79 -15.45 6.08 -13.13
C LYS A 79 -15.45 6.98 -14.37
N PHE A 80 -14.83 8.16 -14.28
CA PHE A 80 -14.72 9.10 -15.40
C PHE A 80 -13.86 8.53 -16.55
N LEU A 81 -12.78 7.80 -16.24
CA LEU A 81 -11.93 7.14 -17.22
C LEU A 81 -12.59 5.93 -17.91
N GLY A 82 -13.80 5.54 -17.49
CA GLY A 82 -14.55 4.42 -18.08
C GLY A 82 -13.91 3.06 -17.83
N MET A 83 -13.02 2.95 -16.83
CA MET A 83 -12.35 1.69 -16.49
C MET A 83 -13.33 0.75 -15.78
N LYS A 84 -13.27 -0.53 -16.11
CA LYS A 84 -14.09 -1.55 -15.45
C LYS A 84 -13.51 -1.92 -14.08
N GLU A 85 -14.36 -2.46 -13.21
CA GLU A 85 -13.94 -2.88 -11.85
C GLU A 85 -12.94 -4.04 -11.85
N ASP A 86 -12.93 -4.85 -12.91
CA ASP A 86 -12.05 -6.01 -13.08
C ASP A 86 -10.74 -5.69 -13.82
N GLU A 87 -10.55 -4.45 -14.26
CA GLU A 87 -9.35 -4.02 -14.98
C GLU A 87 -8.33 -3.34 -14.03
N PRO A 88 -7.05 -3.77 -14.04
CA PRO A 88 -6.01 -3.11 -13.27
C PRO A 88 -5.84 -1.64 -13.68
N ILE A 89 -5.84 -0.77 -12.67
CA ILE A 89 -5.77 0.67 -12.89
C ILE A 89 -4.31 1.11 -12.79
N VAL A 90 -3.66 1.27 -13.94
CA VAL A 90 -2.25 1.70 -14.02
C VAL A 90 -2.17 3.02 -14.74
N HIS A 91 -2.25 4.13 -13.99
CA HIS A 91 -2.14 5.47 -14.54
C HIS A 91 -1.36 6.41 -13.62
N ALA A 92 -0.50 7.26 -14.19
CA ALA A 92 0.37 8.17 -13.43
C ALA A 92 -0.41 9.11 -12.48
N MET A 93 -1.61 9.54 -12.89
CA MET A 93 -2.50 10.35 -12.02
C MET A 93 -2.99 9.61 -10.78
N VAL A 94 -3.19 8.29 -10.87
CA VAL A 94 -3.61 7.46 -9.73
C VAL A 94 -2.46 7.38 -8.75
N SER A 95 -1.26 6.99 -9.20
CA SER A 95 -0.06 6.96 -8.36
C SER A 95 0.22 8.31 -7.69
N LYS A 96 0.08 9.42 -8.43
CA LYS A 96 0.23 10.78 -7.87
C LYS A 96 -0.83 11.09 -6.82
N SER A 97 -2.07 10.65 -7.02
CA SER A 97 -3.17 10.85 -6.06
C SER A 97 -2.94 10.05 -4.77
N ILE A 98 -2.42 8.82 -4.89
CA ILE A 98 -2.05 7.97 -3.75
C ILE A 98 -0.92 8.63 -2.96
N ALA A 99 0.16 9.04 -3.63
CA ALA A 99 1.28 9.72 -2.98
C ALA A 99 0.84 11.02 -2.27
N GLY A 100 -0.05 11.80 -2.90
CA GLY A 100 -0.63 12.99 -2.27
C GLY A 100 -1.53 12.69 -1.07
N ALA A 101 -2.21 11.54 -1.05
CA ALA A 101 -2.97 11.08 0.11
C ALA A 101 -2.05 10.69 1.27
N GLN A 102 -0.99 9.90 0.98
CA GLN A 102 0.03 9.54 1.97
C GLN A 102 0.73 10.77 2.56
N GLN A 103 1.02 11.80 1.75
CA GLN A 103 1.59 13.05 2.26
C GLN A 103 0.65 13.76 3.24
N LYS A 104 -0.65 13.88 2.91
CA LYS A 104 -1.64 14.48 3.81
C LYS A 104 -1.83 13.70 5.11
N ILE A 105 -1.62 12.38 5.08
CA ILE A 105 -1.57 11.56 6.28
C ILE A 105 -0.36 11.95 7.10
N ALA A 106 0.83 11.92 6.49
CA ALA A 106 2.09 12.26 7.15
C ALA A 106 2.05 13.64 7.82
N ASP A 107 1.47 14.65 7.17
CA ASP A 107 1.33 16.01 7.71
C ASP A 107 0.48 16.09 8.98
N LYS A 108 -0.39 15.09 9.23
CA LYS A 108 -1.24 14.99 10.42
C LYS A 108 -0.63 14.14 11.53
N ILE A 109 0.43 13.39 11.23
CA ILE A 109 1.04 12.48 12.21
C ILE A 109 2.02 13.26 13.07
N ILE A 110 1.80 13.20 14.39
CA ILE A 110 2.76 13.72 15.39
C ILE A 110 3.68 12.60 15.88
N ILE A 111 3.14 11.40 16.08
CA ILE A 111 3.86 10.22 16.56
C ILE A 111 3.44 9.03 15.70
N ASP A 112 4.41 8.32 15.12
CA ASP A 112 4.19 7.10 14.36
C ASP A 112 4.20 5.88 15.30
N GLN A 113 3.01 5.48 15.75
CA GLN A 113 2.79 4.30 16.57
C GLN A 113 2.61 3.06 15.71
N HIS A 114 3.37 2.00 16.05
CA HIS A 114 3.29 0.71 15.37
C HIS A 114 1.91 0.05 15.51
N ALA A 115 1.52 -0.68 14.45
CA ALA A 115 0.29 -1.45 14.36
C ALA A 115 0.49 -2.68 13.47
N ASN A 116 -0.43 -3.64 13.56
CA ASN A 116 -0.38 -4.90 12.79
C ASN A 116 -1.30 -4.89 11.56
N SER A 117 -1.95 -3.75 11.27
CA SER A 117 -2.72 -3.53 10.06
C SER A 117 -2.81 -2.03 9.73
N GLN A 118 -3.03 -1.72 8.45
CA GLN A 118 -3.27 -0.34 8.00
C GLN A 118 -4.43 0.32 8.77
N LYS A 119 -5.55 -0.40 9.00
CA LYS A 119 -6.71 0.11 9.78
C LYS A 119 -6.34 0.46 11.22
N GLU A 120 -5.65 -0.45 11.92
CA GLU A 120 -5.21 -0.21 13.29
C GLU A 120 -4.21 0.95 13.37
N TRP A 121 -3.31 1.06 12.38
CA TRP A 121 -2.37 2.16 12.30
C TRP A 121 -3.10 3.51 12.19
N LEU A 122 -4.09 3.60 11.29
CA LEU A 122 -4.87 4.84 11.12
C LEU A 122 -5.57 5.23 12.42
N LEU A 123 -6.20 4.29 13.13
CA LEU A 123 -6.88 4.55 14.40
C LEU A 123 -5.94 5.04 15.51
N LYS A 124 -4.69 4.54 15.55
CA LYS A 124 -3.71 4.95 16.56
C LYS A 124 -3.10 6.31 16.27
N ASN A 125 -2.93 6.64 14.99
CA ASN A 125 -2.08 7.75 14.56
C ASN A 125 -2.85 8.95 14.02
N LEU A 126 -4.13 8.78 13.65
CA LEU A 126 -5.02 9.86 13.24
C LEU A 126 -6.08 10.08 14.31
N LYS A 127 -5.93 11.17 15.07
CA LYS A 127 -6.95 11.69 15.98
C LYS A 127 -7.46 13.03 15.47
#